data_AF-A0A9X7YES8-F1
#
_entry.id   AF-A0A9X7YES8-F1
#
_cell.length_a   1.000
_cell.length_b   1.000
_cell.length_c   1.000
_cell.angle_alpha   90.00
_cell.angle_beta   90.00
_cell.angle_gamma   90.00
#
_symmetry.space_group_name_H-M   'P 1'
#
loop_
_entity.id
_entity.type
_entity.pdbx_description
1 polymer ?
#
loop_
_entity_poly.entity_id
_entity_poly.type
_entity_poly.pdbx_seq_one_letter_code
_entity_poly.pdbx_strand_id
1 'polypeptide(L)'
;MQTATTWSQTYDPLGNLWLSGLVAAIPILFFFAALTVLKLKGHVAGTITLLLAMAVAVTVFGMPAGMALAAAIYGFCYGLWPIAWIIVGAVFLYKVSVETGQFAIIRRSILAITQDQRLQLLLVGFAFGAFLEGAAGFGAPIAITAALLVGLGFKPLHAAGLCLIANHVGPELPDILAGLATLICLPLFLRFWKPARVFRFEDAGEAGMALPAQDAAPVTRGQVVRAWSPFLILTAFVTLWSIAPFKRLFAPDGPLSSMVAHVSVPLLDGRVLKGPPIAAQATPFPADYKFDWFSGTGTAIFIAALVTLLVLGLRPRRALVTFAATVRGLLVPIYSIGTVLAFAFVVNYSGLSATLALPLAQTGRAFTFFSPFLGWLGVFLTGSDTSANALFGALQATTARQIGVSDVLLVSVNTTGGGTGKMISPQSIAIACGAVGLVGRESALFRFTVKHSLLFAALIGVLTTVQAYMLPWMIP
;
A
#
# COMPACT_ATOMS: atom_id res chain seq x y z
N MET A 1 -35.65 24.29 -16.13
CA MET A 1 -34.69 23.17 -16.26
C MET A 1 -33.42 23.72 -16.91
N GLN A 2 -32.40 24.08 -16.11
CA GLN A 2 -31.09 24.42 -16.67
C GLN A 2 -30.48 23.12 -17.22
N THR A 3 -30.17 23.09 -18.51
CA THR A 3 -29.36 22.04 -19.13
C THR A 3 -28.05 21.96 -18.37
N ALA A 4 -27.85 20.86 -17.63
CA ALA A 4 -26.60 20.64 -16.92
C ALA A 4 -25.46 20.60 -17.96
N THR A 5 -24.52 21.53 -17.86
CA THR A 5 -23.39 21.64 -18.78
C THR A 5 -22.54 20.37 -18.69
N THR A 6 -22.46 19.62 -19.79
CA THR A 6 -21.53 18.51 -19.95
C THR A 6 -20.22 19.01 -20.54
N TRP A 7 -19.11 18.36 -20.17
CA TRP A 7 -17.78 18.69 -20.66
C TRP A 7 -17.09 17.42 -21.14
N SER A 8 -16.45 17.48 -22.31
CA SER A 8 -15.73 16.33 -22.88
C SER A 8 -14.24 16.46 -22.63
N GLN A 9 -13.60 15.36 -22.27
CA GLN A 9 -12.15 15.31 -22.12
C GLN A 9 -11.45 15.58 -23.46
N THR A 10 -10.45 16.44 -23.42
CA THR A 10 -9.54 16.71 -24.55
C THR A 10 -8.22 16.03 -24.26
N TYR A 11 -7.76 15.14 -25.14
CA TYR A 11 -6.50 14.39 -24.93
C TYR A 11 -5.31 14.95 -25.71
N ASP A 12 -5.55 15.85 -26.66
CA ASP A 12 -4.50 16.54 -27.40
C ASP A 12 -4.77 18.04 -27.51
N PRO A 13 -4.77 18.78 -26.38
CA PRO A 13 -5.06 20.21 -26.37
C PRO A 13 -4.06 21.06 -27.16
N LEU A 14 -2.85 20.55 -27.43
CA LEU A 14 -1.78 21.27 -28.13
C LEU A 14 -1.60 20.83 -29.59
N GLY A 15 -2.46 19.94 -30.10
CA GLY A 15 -2.36 19.38 -31.46
C GLY A 15 -1.10 18.53 -31.70
N ASN A 16 -0.38 18.18 -30.64
CA ASN A 16 0.74 17.27 -30.67
C ASN A 16 0.71 16.43 -29.39
N LEU A 17 0.38 15.16 -29.53
CA LEU A 17 0.20 14.23 -28.43
C LEU A 17 1.41 14.14 -27.47
N TRP A 18 2.64 14.25 -27.99
CA TRP A 18 3.84 14.23 -27.17
C TRP A 18 3.98 15.51 -26.34
N LEU A 19 3.70 16.67 -26.93
CA LEU A 19 3.70 17.94 -26.24
C LEU A 19 2.58 18.02 -25.19
N SER A 20 1.36 17.61 -25.57
CA SER A 20 0.23 17.45 -24.65
C SER A 20 0.58 16.51 -23.49
N GLY A 21 1.26 15.40 -23.78
CA GLY A 21 1.79 14.45 -22.79
C GLY A 21 2.82 15.09 -21.85
N LEU A 22 3.77 15.86 -22.36
CA LEU A 22 4.76 16.57 -21.53
C LEU A 22 4.09 17.57 -20.59
N VAL A 23 3.10 18.32 -21.07
CA VAL A 23 2.33 19.23 -20.22
C VAL A 23 1.51 18.47 -19.19
N ALA A 24 0.92 17.34 -19.57
CA ALA A 24 0.22 16.47 -18.65
C ALA A 24 1.13 15.87 -17.56
N ALA A 25 2.42 15.72 -17.85
CA ALA A 25 3.41 15.21 -16.91
C ALA A 25 3.83 16.27 -15.87
N ILE A 26 3.65 17.57 -16.13
CA ILE A 26 4.15 18.66 -15.27
C ILE A 26 3.80 18.46 -13.80
N PRO A 27 2.53 18.20 -13.39
CA PRO A 27 2.20 18.02 -11.98
C PRO A 27 2.90 16.81 -11.36
N ILE A 28 3.01 15.70 -12.10
CA ILE A 28 3.66 14.47 -11.62
C ILE A 28 5.17 14.69 -11.46
N LEU A 29 5.81 15.31 -12.46
CA LEU A 29 7.24 15.66 -12.42
C LEU A 29 7.53 16.64 -11.29
N PHE A 30 6.65 17.62 -11.09
CA PHE A 30 6.75 18.55 -9.96
C PHE A 30 6.62 17.81 -8.63
N PHE A 31 5.64 16.92 -8.48
CA PHE A 31 5.46 16.14 -7.25
C PHE A 31 6.73 15.35 -6.90
N PHE A 32 7.36 14.74 -7.91
CA PHE A 32 8.61 14.03 -7.73
C PHE A 32 9.79 14.95 -7.41
N ALA A 33 9.94 16.08 -8.11
CA ALA A 33 10.96 17.08 -7.81
C ALA A 33 10.78 17.68 -6.41
N ALA A 34 9.52 17.89 -5.99
CA ALA A 34 9.17 18.39 -4.67
C ALA A 34 9.62 17.45 -3.56
N LEU A 35 9.45 16.14 -3.74
CA LEU A 35 9.87 15.13 -2.75
C LEU A 35 11.38 14.85 -2.77
N THR A 36 12.02 14.86 -3.93
CA THR A 36 13.43 14.43 -4.08
C THR A 36 14.43 15.57 -4.03
N VAL A 37 14.20 16.61 -4.83
CA VAL A 37 15.13 17.74 -5.01
C VAL A 37 14.85 18.79 -3.95
N LEU A 38 13.59 19.21 -3.81
CA LEU A 38 13.18 20.24 -2.85
C LEU A 38 12.99 19.70 -1.43
N LYS A 39 12.91 18.38 -1.27
CA LYS A 39 12.75 17.67 0.02
C LYS A 39 11.58 18.20 0.87
N LEU A 40 10.49 18.59 0.20
CA LEU A 40 9.27 19.07 0.86
C LEU A 40 8.58 17.92 1.61
N LYS A 41 7.86 18.25 2.67
CA LYS A 41 7.02 17.27 3.38
C LYS A 41 5.90 16.79 2.45
N GLY A 42 5.53 15.51 2.53
CA GLY A 42 4.55 14.89 1.63
C GLY A 42 3.22 15.64 1.50
N HIS A 43 2.68 16.14 2.61
CA HIS A 43 1.45 16.94 2.60
C HIS A 43 1.61 18.27 1.84
N VAL A 44 2.77 18.94 1.97
CA VAL A 44 3.04 20.21 1.27
C VAL A 44 3.22 19.95 -0.23
N ALA A 45 4.03 18.94 -0.58
CA ALA A 45 4.24 18.53 -1.96
C ALA A 45 2.92 18.16 -2.63
N GLY A 46 2.06 17.38 -1.94
CA GLY A 46 0.74 16.99 -2.42
C GLY A 46 -0.19 18.17 -2.65
N THR A 47 -0.25 19.13 -1.72
CA THR A 47 -1.11 20.33 -1.86
C THR A 47 -0.68 21.20 -3.04
N ILE A 48 0.62 21.49 -3.19
CA ILE A 48 1.10 22.31 -4.31
C ILE A 48 0.87 21.58 -5.65
N THR A 49 1.11 20.27 -5.68
CA THR A 49 0.86 19.44 -6.86
C THR A 49 -0.60 19.44 -7.26
N LEU A 50 -1.52 19.32 -6.29
CA LEU A 50 -2.95 19.41 -6.54
C LEU A 50 -3.33 20.75 -7.18
N LEU A 51 -2.85 21.86 -6.61
CA LEU A 51 -3.09 23.19 -7.15
C LEU A 51 -2.54 23.35 -8.57
N LEU A 52 -1.34 22.83 -8.82
CA LEU A 52 -0.71 22.83 -10.14
C LEU A 52 -1.50 21.98 -11.14
N ALA A 53 -1.97 20.80 -10.73
CA ALA A 53 -2.79 19.93 -11.56
C ALA A 53 -4.14 20.57 -11.91
N MET A 54 -4.79 21.23 -10.96
CA MET A 54 -6.00 22.01 -11.20
C MET A 54 -5.72 23.17 -12.17
N ALA A 55 -4.61 23.87 -12.01
CA ALA A 55 -4.22 24.95 -12.91
C ALA A 55 -4.06 24.43 -14.34
N VAL A 56 -3.28 23.35 -14.56
CA VAL A 56 -3.09 22.74 -15.88
C VAL A 56 -4.41 22.21 -16.45
N ALA A 57 -5.23 21.54 -15.63
CA ALA A 57 -6.53 21.03 -16.05
C ALA A 57 -7.47 22.14 -16.56
N VAL A 58 -7.48 23.29 -15.89
CA VAL A 58 -8.34 24.42 -16.25
C VAL A 58 -7.79 25.20 -17.44
N THR A 59 -6.49 25.53 -17.44
CA THR A 59 -5.92 26.44 -18.43
C THR A 59 -5.53 25.77 -19.74
N VAL A 60 -5.03 24.53 -19.70
CA VAL A 60 -4.55 23.82 -20.90
C VAL A 60 -5.60 22.84 -21.41
N PHE A 61 -6.20 22.07 -20.51
CA PHE A 61 -7.18 21.04 -20.88
C PHE A 61 -8.60 21.60 -21.01
N GLY A 62 -8.84 22.85 -20.59
CA GLY A 62 -10.13 23.52 -20.70
C GLY A 62 -11.20 22.93 -19.79
N MET A 63 -10.82 22.20 -18.73
CA MET A 63 -11.77 21.67 -17.75
C MET A 63 -12.41 22.82 -16.97
N PRO A 64 -13.75 22.88 -16.84
CA PRO A 64 -14.40 23.91 -16.03
C PRO A 64 -13.91 23.85 -14.57
N ALA A 65 -13.54 25.01 -14.00
CA ALA A 65 -12.95 25.08 -12.66
C ALA A 65 -13.82 24.44 -11.57
N GLY A 66 -15.15 24.55 -11.68
CA GLY A 66 -16.07 23.90 -10.75
C GLY A 66 -16.01 22.37 -10.80
N MET A 67 -15.81 21.78 -11.98
CA MET A 67 -15.62 20.33 -12.12
C MET A 67 -14.25 19.90 -11.60
N ALA A 68 -13.20 20.69 -11.83
CA ALA A 68 -11.87 20.41 -11.29
C ALA A 68 -11.88 20.42 -9.75
N LEU A 69 -12.55 21.40 -9.13
CA LEU A 69 -12.74 21.45 -7.69
C LEU A 69 -13.58 20.27 -7.18
N ALA A 70 -14.66 19.91 -7.88
CA ALA A 70 -15.48 18.76 -7.52
C ALA A 70 -14.68 17.45 -7.57
N ALA A 71 -13.84 17.25 -8.59
CA ALA A 71 -12.94 16.10 -8.69
C ALA A 71 -11.93 16.07 -7.54
N ALA A 72 -11.36 17.21 -7.16
CA ALA A 72 -10.44 17.32 -6.04
C ALA A 72 -11.12 16.95 -4.71
N ILE A 73 -12.31 17.51 -4.43
CA ILE A 73 -13.09 17.20 -3.23
C ILE A 73 -13.46 15.71 -3.20
N TYR A 74 -13.90 15.16 -4.34
CA TYR A 74 -14.25 13.75 -4.45
C TYR A 74 -13.07 12.84 -4.11
N GLY A 75 -11.91 13.08 -4.73
CA GLY A 75 -10.70 12.32 -4.42
C GLY A 75 -10.25 12.48 -2.96
N PHE A 76 -10.34 13.68 -2.39
CA PHE A 76 -10.03 13.92 -0.98
C PHE A 76 -10.92 13.10 -0.04
N CYS A 77 -12.25 13.14 -0.26
CA CYS A 77 -13.22 12.36 0.51
C CYS A 77 -12.99 10.85 0.36
N TYR A 78 -12.66 10.38 -0.84
CA TYR A 78 -12.31 8.97 -1.08
C TYR A 78 -11.06 8.54 -0.28
N GLY A 79 -10.08 9.44 -0.11
CA GLY A 79 -8.93 9.21 0.76
C GLY A 79 -9.31 9.11 2.25
N LEU A 80 -10.31 9.87 2.69
CA LEU A 80 -10.74 9.90 4.08
C LEU A 80 -11.54 8.66 4.51
N TRP A 81 -12.51 8.21 3.72
CA TRP A 81 -13.45 7.19 4.22
C TRP A 81 -13.10 5.76 3.81
N PRO A 82 -12.62 5.52 2.57
CA PRO A 82 -11.81 4.34 2.31
C PRO A 82 -10.71 4.02 3.30
N ILE A 83 -9.70 4.88 3.13
CA ILE A 83 -8.31 4.49 3.30
C ILE A 83 -7.87 4.91 4.69
N ALA A 84 -8.15 6.15 5.10
CA ALA A 84 -7.81 6.59 6.45
C ALA A 84 -8.52 5.76 7.53
N TRP A 85 -9.75 5.31 7.28
CA TRP A 85 -10.48 4.46 8.24
C TRP A 85 -9.79 3.11 8.46
N ILE A 86 -9.32 2.45 7.38
CA ILE A 86 -8.52 1.23 7.46
C ILE A 86 -7.24 1.46 8.28
N ILE A 87 -6.51 2.55 7.97
CA ILE A 87 -5.23 2.87 8.62
C ILE A 87 -5.43 3.13 10.11
N VAL A 88 -6.45 3.90 10.49
CA VAL A 88 -6.75 4.19 11.90
C VAL A 88 -7.07 2.90 12.65
N GLY A 89 -7.92 2.03 12.10
CA GLY A 89 -8.26 0.74 12.71
C GLY A 89 -7.04 -0.16 12.90
N ALA A 90 -6.22 -0.28 11.86
CA ALA A 90 -5.02 -1.12 11.85
C ALA A 90 -3.97 -0.63 12.87
N VAL A 91 -3.62 0.66 12.83
CA VAL A 91 -2.65 1.26 13.76
C VAL A 91 -3.19 1.24 15.19
N PHE A 92 -4.51 1.37 15.39
CA PHE A 92 -5.11 1.26 16.71
C PHE A 92 -4.97 -0.15 17.28
N LEU A 93 -5.33 -1.18 16.51
CA LEU A 93 -5.16 -2.59 16.91
C LEU A 93 -3.68 -2.89 17.23
N TYR A 94 -2.78 -2.40 16.39
CA TYR A 94 -1.33 -2.50 16.61
C TYR A 94 -0.92 -1.89 17.94
N LYS A 95 -1.29 -0.62 18.20
CA LYS A 95 -0.93 0.05 19.46
C LYS A 95 -1.51 -0.64 20.68
N VAL A 96 -2.74 -1.14 20.61
CA VAL A 96 -3.36 -1.95 21.68
C VAL A 96 -2.51 -3.20 21.94
N SER A 97 -2.08 -3.91 20.90
CA SER A 97 -1.28 -5.13 21.01
C SER A 97 0.12 -4.86 21.59
N VAL A 98 0.70 -3.69 21.30
CA VAL A 98 1.99 -3.25 21.86
C VAL A 98 1.84 -2.86 23.34
N GLU A 99 0.84 -2.02 23.67
CA GLU A 99 0.59 -1.52 25.03
C GLU A 99 0.26 -2.65 26.01
N THR A 100 -0.42 -3.69 25.53
CA THR A 100 -0.78 -4.88 26.31
C THR A 100 0.35 -5.90 26.45
N GLY A 101 1.52 -5.63 25.86
CA GLY A 101 2.72 -6.49 25.94
C GLY A 101 2.62 -7.80 25.15
N GLN A 102 1.55 -8.02 24.38
CA GLN A 102 1.36 -9.26 23.62
C GLN A 102 2.43 -9.45 22.55
N PHE A 103 2.91 -8.36 21.95
CA PHE A 103 4.02 -8.40 20.98
C PHE A 103 5.31 -9.01 21.54
N ALA A 104 5.64 -8.74 22.81
CA ALA A 104 6.81 -9.32 23.44
C ALA A 104 6.67 -10.85 23.62
N ILE A 105 5.45 -11.33 23.86
CA ILE A 105 5.14 -12.76 23.96
C ILE A 105 5.21 -13.42 22.58
N ILE A 106 4.65 -12.80 21.54
CA ILE A 106 4.76 -13.28 20.15
C ILE A 106 6.23 -13.42 19.76
N ARG A 107 7.04 -12.37 20.00
CA ARG A 107 8.49 -12.40 19.79
C ARG A 107 9.08 -13.66 20.43
N ARG A 108 8.94 -13.83 21.76
CA ARG A 108 9.52 -14.95 22.50
C ARG A 108 9.06 -16.31 21.97
N SER A 109 7.81 -16.43 21.53
CA SER A 109 7.27 -17.67 20.97
C SER A 109 7.94 -18.07 19.65
N ILE A 110 8.25 -17.10 18.78
CA ILE A 110 8.94 -17.36 17.50
C ILE A 110 10.40 -17.74 17.74
N LEU A 111 11.07 -17.08 18.71
CA LEU A 111 12.48 -17.33 19.01
C LEU A 111 12.76 -18.74 19.57
N ALA A 112 11.76 -19.40 20.16
CA ALA A 112 11.90 -20.74 20.72
C ALA A 112 11.90 -21.87 19.66
N ILE A 113 11.59 -21.58 18.39
CA ILE A 113 11.31 -22.59 17.36
C ILE A 113 12.59 -23.15 16.73
N THR A 114 13.54 -22.29 16.38
CA THR A 114 14.76 -22.70 15.66
C THR A 114 15.94 -21.80 15.99
N GLN A 115 17.13 -22.41 16.00
CA GLN A 115 18.42 -21.75 16.20
C GLN A 115 19.15 -21.45 14.88
N ASP A 116 18.61 -21.89 13.73
CA ASP A 116 19.16 -21.58 12.41
C ASP A 116 18.71 -20.19 11.96
N GLN A 117 19.67 -19.30 11.69
CA GLN A 117 19.36 -17.91 11.36
C GLN A 117 18.60 -17.78 10.02
N ARG A 118 18.80 -18.66 9.03
CA ARG A 118 18.02 -18.58 7.77
C ARG A 118 16.54 -18.87 8.03
N LEU A 119 16.26 -19.86 8.87
CA LEU A 119 14.89 -20.19 9.25
C LEU A 119 14.28 -19.10 10.15
N GLN A 120 15.07 -18.48 11.02
CA GLN A 120 14.63 -17.31 11.79
C GLN A 120 14.30 -16.13 10.88
N LEU A 121 15.05 -15.90 9.80
CA LEU A 121 14.73 -14.87 8.82
C LEU A 121 13.38 -15.15 8.13
N LEU A 122 13.13 -16.38 7.72
CA LEU A 122 11.86 -16.75 7.09
C LEU A 122 10.68 -16.60 8.07
N LEU A 123 10.86 -16.98 9.34
CA LEU A 123 9.81 -16.87 10.35
C LEU A 123 9.56 -15.42 10.76
N VAL A 124 10.62 -14.63 10.98
CA VAL A 124 10.53 -13.27 11.53
C VAL A 124 10.43 -12.23 10.42
N GLY A 125 11.36 -12.22 9.47
CA GLY A 125 11.43 -11.21 8.41
C GLY A 125 10.35 -11.40 7.34
N PHE A 126 10.12 -12.64 6.90
CA PHE A 126 9.14 -12.93 5.86
C PHE A 126 7.74 -13.16 6.44
N ALA A 127 7.54 -14.21 7.23
CA ALA A 127 6.20 -14.60 7.67
C ALA A 127 5.58 -13.62 8.69
N PHE A 128 6.30 -13.33 9.79
CA PHE A 128 5.83 -12.35 10.78
C PHE A 128 5.87 -10.92 10.25
N GLY A 129 6.82 -10.58 9.37
CA GLY A 129 6.91 -9.28 8.71
C GLY A 129 5.75 -9.01 7.76
N ALA A 130 5.39 -9.95 6.88
CA ALA A 130 4.23 -9.84 5.99
C ALA A 130 2.93 -9.75 6.81
N PHE A 131 2.82 -10.58 7.84
CA PHE A 131 1.70 -10.52 8.78
C PHE A 131 1.55 -9.11 9.40
N LEU A 132 2.66 -8.51 9.83
CA LEU A 132 2.65 -7.17 10.41
C LEU A 132 2.36 -6.07 9.39
N GLU A 133 2.76 -6.22 8.13
CA GLU A 133 2.44 -5.26 7.06
C GLU A 133 0.93 -5.15 6.88
N GLY A 134 0.23 -6.27 6.77
CA GLY A 134 -1.23 -6.25 6.70
C GLY A 134 -1.92 -5.74 7.97
N ALA A 135 -1.31 -5.91 9.14
CA ALA A 135 -1.90 -5.51 10.42
C ALA A 135 -1.59 -4.06 10.87
N ALA A 136 -0.44 -3.51 10.49
CA ALA A 136 0.07 -2.21 10.99
C ALA A 136 0.55 -1.27 9.89
N GLY A 137 1.15 -1.80 8.81
CA GLY A 137 1.69 -1.03 7.68
C GLY A 137 2.75 0.02 8.05
N PHE A 138 3.03 0.94 7.12
CA PHE A 138 3.84 2.15 7.33
C PHE A 138 5.25 1.92 7.90
N GLY A 139 5.89 0.81 7.49
CA GLY A 139 7.26 0.49 7.88
C GLY A 139 7.46 0.02 9.33
N ALA A 140 6.41 0.04 10.15
CA ALA A 140 6.43 -0.57 11.48
C ALA A 140 6.87 -2.05 11.47
N PRO A 141 6.46 -2.87 10.49
CA PRO A 141 6.89 -4.27 10.42
C PRO A 141 8.39 -4.42 10.18
N ILE A 142 8.95 -3.60 9.29
CA ILE A 142 10.38 -3.59 8.99
C ILE A 142 11.15 -3.23 10.26
N ALA A 143 10.73 -2.18 10.97
CA ALA A 143 11.38 -1.76 12.20
C ALA A 143 11.39 -2.87 13.25
N ILE A 144 10.23 -3.49 13.50
CA ILE A 144 10.08 -4.53 14.51
C ILE A 144 10.91 -5.75 14.11
N THR A 145 10.69 -6.29 12.90
CA THR A 145 11.36 -7.52 12.47
C THR A 145 12.86 -7.36 12.32
N ALA A 146 13.34 -6.20 11.86
CA ALA A 146 14.77 -5.93 11.78
C ALA A 146 15.40 -5.85 13.18
N ALA A 147 14.79 -5.13 14.12
CA ALA A 147 15.27 -5.08 15.52
C ALA A 147 15.25 -6.47 16.19
N LEU A 148 14.23 -7.29 15.88
CA LEU A 148 14.15 -8.67 16.34
C LEU A 148 15.31 -9.53 15.82
N LEU A 149 15.58 -9.47 14.51
CA LEU A 149 16.68 -10.22 13.89
C LEU A 149 18.05 -9.76 14.40
N VAL A 150 18.25 -8.46 14.64
CA VAL A 150 19.50 -7.98 15.28
C VAL A 150 19.68 -8.58 16.66
N GLY A 151 18.62 -8.63 17.47
CA GLY A 151 18.66 -9.33 18.75
C GLY A 151 19.02 -10.82 18.62
N LEU A 152 18.78 -11.45 17.47
CA LEU A 152 19.14 -12.85 17.19
C LEU A 152 20.56 -13.03 16.64
N GLY A 153 21.39 -12.00 16.72
CA GLY A 153 22.78 -12.04 16.26
C GLY A 153 22.94 -11.86 14.75
N PHE A 154 21.92 -11.33 14.05
CA PHE A 154 22.11 -10.87 12.68
C PHE A 154 22.86 -9.54 12.67
N LYS A 155 23.76 -9.37 11.71
CA LYS A 155 24.41 -8.08 11.46
C LYS A 155 23.33 -7.01 11.16
N PRO A 156 23.34 -5.84 11.83
CA PRO A 156 22.32 -4.80 11.68
C PRO A 156 21.94 -4.46 10.24
N LEU A 157 22.94 -4.30 9.37
CA LEU A 157 22.70 -3.92 7.97
C LEU A 157 21.99 -5.02 7.18
N HIS A 158 22.33 -6.29 7.47
CA HIS A 158 21.69 -7.44 6.84
C HIS A 158 20.28 -7.64 7.37
N ALA A 159 20.06 -7.52 8.69
CA ALA A 159 18.72 -7.60 9.27
C ALA A 159 17.77 -6.57 8.66
N ALA A 160 18.19 -5.29 8.60
CA ALA A 160 17.42 -4.21 7.98
C ALA A 160 17.18 -4.48 6.48
N GLY A 161 18.21 -4.85 5.72
CA GLY A 161 18.11 -5.10 4.29
C GLY A 161 17.24 -6.30 3.95
N LEU A 162 17.36 -7.40 4.68
CA LEU A 162 16.57 -8.62 4.46
C LEU A 162 15.10 -8.41 4.83
N CYS A 163 14.80 -7.67 5.91
CA CYS A 163 13.42 -7.32 6.27
C CYS A 163 12.78 -6.37 5.25
N LEU A 164 13.53 -5.40 4.72
CA LEU A 164 13.06 -4.55 3.62
C LEU A 164 12.71 -5.37 2.39
N ILE A 165 13.57 -6.32 2.02
CA ILE A 165 13.32 -7.19 0.86
C ILE A 165 12.10 -8.08 1.11
N ALA A 166 12.03 -8.73 2.27
CA ALA A 166 11.00 -9.72 2.58
C ALA A 166 9.59 -9.11 2.72
N ASN A 167 9.49 -7.90 3.26
CA ASN A 167 8.21 -7.21 3.49
C ASN A 167 7.58 -6.66 2.20
N HIS A 168 8.36 -6.52 1.13
CA HIS A 168 7.95 -5.80 -0.07
C HIS A 168 7.65 -6.71 -1.27
N VAL A 169 7.41 -7.99 -1.00
CA VAL A 169 6.99 -9.00 -1.98
C VAL A 169 5.65 -9.58 -1.50
N GLY A 170 4.51 -8.98 -1.89
CA GLY A 170 3.19 -9.51 -1.49
C GLY A 170 1.98 -8.59 -1.75
N PRO A 171 0.78 -9.16 -1.99
CA PRO A 171 -0.52 -8.47 -1.86
C PRO A 171 -1.06 -8.60 -0.42
N GLU A 172 -1.58 -7.53 0.15
CA GLU A 172 -1.67 -7.25 1.60
C GLU A 172 -2.68 -8.14 2.38
N LEU A 173 -3.68 -8.68 1.70
CA LEU A 173 -4.66 -9.63 2.26
C LEU A 173 -4.13 -11.07 2.23
N PRO A 174 -3.57 -11.53 1.09
CA PRO A 174 -2.69 -12.69 1.06
C PRO A 174 -1.55 -12.58 2.08
N ASP A 175 -1.00 -11.41 2.38
CA ASP A 175 0.13 -11.28 3.33
C ASP A 175 -0.24 -11.67 4.76
N ILE A 176 -1.43 -11.31 5.24
CA ILE A 176 -1.91 -11.72 6.57
C ILE A 176 -2.10 -13.24 6.61
N LEU A 177 -2.83 -13.80 5.63
CA LEU A 177 -3.17 -15.22 5.59
C LEU A 177 -1.96 -16.11 5.29
N ALA A 178 -1.14 -15.76 4.30
CA ALA A 178 0.09 -16.45 3.94
C ALA A 178 1.15 -16.29 5.04
N GLY A 179 1.25 -15.11 5.66
CA GLY A 179 2.10 -14.89 6.83
C GLY A 179 1.72 -15.80 8.00
N LEU A 180 0.44 -15.82 8.38
CA LEU A 180 -0.07 -16.72 9.44
C LEU A 180 0.08 -18.20 9.07
N ALA A 181 -0.28 -18.59 7.84
CA ALA A 181 -0.13 -19.96 7.38
C ALA A 181 1.35 -20.38 7.42
N THR A 182 2.27 -19.53 6.98
CA THR A 182 3.71 -19.80 7.04
C THR A 182 4.20 -19.89 8.49
N LEU A 183 3.71 -19.03 9.38
CA LEU A 183 4.01 -19.08 10.82
C LEU A 183 3.50 -20.35 11.52
N ILE A 184 2.54 -21.07 10.93
CA ILE A 184 2.07 -22.36 11.45
C ILE A 184 2.79 -23.52 10.74
N CYS A 185 2.75 -23.53 9.41
CA CYS A 185 3.28 -24.60 8.58
C CYS A 185 4.80 -24.75 8.69
N LEU A 186 5.56 -23.64 8.69
CA LEU A 186 7.02 -23.71 8.75
C LEU A 186 7.49 -24.27 10.10
N PRO A 187 6.99 -23.83 11.27
CA PRO A 187 7.33 -24.48 12.53
C PRO A 187 6.91 -25.94 12.63
N LEU A 188 5.73 -26.31 12.10
CA LEU A 188 5.30 -27.72 12.06
C LEU A 188 6.23 -28.56 11.20
N PHE A 189 6.58 -28.09 10.00
CA PHE A 189 7.55 -28.73 9.13
C PHE A 189 8.91 -28.91 9.83
N LEU A 190 9.37 -27.87 10.54
CA LEU A 190 10.62 -27.90 11.29
C LEU A 190 10.64 -28.84 12.50
N ARG A 191 9.47 -29.37 12.92
CA ARG A 191 9.42 -30.49 13.88
C ARG A 191 9.86 -31.81 13.25
N PHE A 192 9.58 -31.99 11.97
CA PHE A 192 9.87 -33.23 11.24
C PHE A 192 11.17 -33.16 10.44
N TRP A 193 11.61 -31.95 10.06
CA TRP A 193 12.80 -31.74 9.26
C TRP A 193 13.69 -30.64 9.88
N LYS A 194 15.01 -30.90 9.95
CA LYS A 194 16.00 -29.91 10.36
C LYS A 194 17.12 -29.83 9.32
N PRO A 195 17.70 -28.64 9.05
CA PRO A 195 18.78 -28.52 8.09
C PRO A 195 20.00 -29.32 8.58
N ALA A 196 20.65 -30.05 7.67
CA ALA A 196 21.83 -30.86 7.98
C ALA A 196 23.00 -30.04 8.54
N ARG A 197 23.06 -28.75 8.18
CA ARG A 197 24.02 -27.78 8.72
C ARG A 197 23.28 -26.53 9.19
N VAL A 198 23.39 -26.23 10.49
CA VAL A 198 22.85 -25.00 11.09
C VAL A 198 23.76 -23.83 10.69
N PHE A 199 23.20 -22.86 9.97
CA PHE A 199 23.95 -21.67 9.55
C PHE A 199 23.87 -20.58 10.63
N ARG A 200 25.03 -20.01 10.95
CA ARG A 200 25.19 -18.84 11.82
C ARG A 200 26.20 -17.89 11.20
N PHE A 201 25.96 -16.58 11.29
CA PHE A 201 26.95 -15.58 10.91
C PHE A 201 28.17 -15.69 11.84
N GLU A 202 29.38 -15.61 11.27
CA GLU A 202 30.65 -15.77 11.99
C GLU A 202 30.83 -14.79 13.16
N ASP A 203 30.23 -13.59 13.08
CA ASP A 203 30.37 -12.51 14.08
C ASP A 203 29.11 -12.27 14.93
N ALA A 204 28.21 -13.26 15.07
CA ALA A 204 26.91 -13.09 15.72
C ALA A 204 26.96 -12.63 17.20
N GLY A 205 28.14 -12.60 17.82
CA GLY A 205 28.36 -12.16 19.21
C GLY A 205 28.69 -10.67 19.41
N GLU A 206 29.05 -9.91 18.36
CA GLU A 206 29.54 -8.52 18.50
C GLU A 206 28.47 -7.44 18.26
N ALA A 207 27.28 -7.81 17.80
CA ALA A 207 26.18 -6.86 17.59
C ALA A 207 25.60 -6.41 18.94
N GLY A 208 26.15 -5.31 19.49
CA GLY A 208 25.88 -4.73 20.81
C GLY A 208 24.45 -4.21 21.09
N MET A 209 23.42 -4.98 20.76
CA MET A 209 22.10 -4.86 21.39
C MET A 209 21.92 -6.05 22.31
N ALA A 210 22.11 -5.83 23.62
CA ALA A 210 21.90 -6.84 24.63
C ALA A 210 20.48 -7.41 24.50
N LEU A 211 20.39 -8.72 24.25
CA LEU A 211 19.16 -9.48 24.43
C LEU A 211 18.64 -9.20 25.85
N PRO A 212 17.36 -8.83 26.06
CA PRO A 212 16.79 -8.94 27.39
C PRO A 212 16.94 -10.39 27.82
N ALA A 213 17.50 -10.60 29.02
CA ALA A 213 18.01 -11.86 29.53
C ALA A 213 17.15 -13.08 29.13
N GLN A 214 17.83 -14.15 28.70
CA GLN A 214 17.26 -15.46 28.41
C GLN A 214 16.62 -16.14 29.65
N ASP A 215 16.67 -15.50 30.82
CA ASP A 215 16.12 -15.97 32.10
C ASP A 215 14.59 -15.79 32.24
N ALA A 216 13.88 -15.48 31.16
CA ALA A 216 12.43 -15.43 31.19
C ALA A 216 11.84 -16.84 31.08
N ALA A 217 10.99 -17.22 32.04
CA ALA A 217 10.28 -18.50 32.05
C ALA A 217 9.66 -18.86 30.68
N PRO A 218 9.68 -20.15 30.29
CA PRO A 218 9.15 -20.58 28.99
C PRO A 218 7.70 -20.15 28.81
N VAL A 219 7.40 -19.57 27.64
CA VAL A 219 6.08 -19.05 27.32
C VAL A 219 5.07 -20.20 27.29
N THR A 220 4.04 -20.11 28.12
CA THR A 220 2.99 -21.14 28.17
C THR A 220 2.10 -21.09 26.93
N ARG A 221 1.52 -22.23 26.54
CA ARG A 221 0.59 -22.30 25.39
C ARG A 221 -0.56 -21.30 25.49
N GLY A 222 -1.10 -21.09 26.69
CA GLY A 222 -2.16 -20.10 26.94
C GLY A 222 -1.70 -18.66 26.70
N GLN A 223 -0.46 -18.32 27.09
CA GLN A 223 0.13 -17.01 26.79
C GLN A 223 0.35 -16.80 25.30
N VAL A 224 0.80 -17.84 24.57
CA VAL A 224 0.94 -17.76 23.10
C VAL A 224 -0.41 -17.49 22.45
N VAL A 225 -1.44 -18.30 22.75
CA VAL A 225 -2.78 -18.12 22.15
C VAL A 225 -3.36 -16.74 22.47
N ARG A 226 -3.23 -16.27 23.71
CA ARG A 226 -3.68 -14.92 24.10
C ARG A 226 -2.91 -13.82 23.38
N ALA A 227 -1.60 -14.02 23.14
CA ALA A 227 -0.79 -13.03 22.46
C ALA A 227 -1.12 -12.90 20.97
N TRP A 228 -1.44 -14.02 20.32
CA TRP A 228 -1.86 -14.04 18.92
C TRP A 228 -3.33 -13.68 18.71
N SER A 229 -4.16 -13.62 19.76
CA SER A 229 -5.59 -13.38 19.63
C SER A 229 -5.96 -12.09 18.87
N PRO A 230 -5.30 -10.92 19.04
CA PRO A 230 -5.64 -9.70 18.28
C PRO A 230 -5.66 -9.91 16.76
N PHE A 231 -4.69 -10.71 16.32
CA PHE A 231 -4.39 -10.97 14.93
C PHE A 231 -5.25 -12.07 14.34
N LEU A 232 -5.55 -13.09 15.13
CA LEU A 232 -6.54 -14.11 14.76
C LEU A 232 -7.94 -13.51 14.65
N ILE A 233 -8.31 -12.63 15.60
CA ILE A 233 -9.58 -11.89 15.57
C ILE A 233 -9.64 -11.01 14.32
N LEU A 234 -8.60 -10.20 14.08
CA LEU A 234 -8.50 -9.38 12.86
C LEU A 234 -8.70 -10.21 11.59
N THR A 235 -7.98 -11.32 11.47
CA THR A 235 -8.04 -12.20 10.29
C THR A 235 -9.44 -12.77 10.10
N ALA A 236 -10.08 -13.24 11.19
CA ALA A 236 -11.43 -13.78 11.14
C ALA A 236 -12.45 -12.72 10.66
N PHE A 237 -12.41 -11.51 11.24
CA PHE A 237 -13.34 -10.42 10.88
C PHE A 237 -13.13 -9.95 9.44
N VAL A 238 -11.88 -9.72 9.02
CA VAL A 238 -11.59 -9.29 7.65
C VAL A 238 -11.99 -10.36 6.64
N THR A 239 -11.71 -11.63 6.93
CA THR A 239 -12.13 -12.76 6.06
C THR A 239 -13.65 -12.80 5.96
N LEU A 240 -14.36 -12.74 7.09
CA LEU A 240 -15.81 -12.73 7.14
C LEU A 240 -16.42 -11.54 6.37
N TRP A 241 -15.79 -10.36 6.41
CA TRP A 241 -16.25 -9.19 5.66
C TRP A 241 -15.97 -9.28 4.15
N SER A 242 -15.01 -10.11 3.75
CA SER A 242 -14.55 -10.22 2.35
C SER A 242 -15.17 -11.39 1.59
N ILE A 243 -15.77 -12.38 2.27
CA ILE A 243 -16.42 -13.49 1.58
C ILE A 243 -17.63 -13.01 0.76
N ALA A 244 -17.82 -13.61 -0.42
CA ALA A 244 -18.89 -13.24 -1.34
C ALA A 244 -20.30 -13.25 -0.71
N PRO A 245 -20.69 -14.22 0.15
CA PRO A 245 -22.00 -14.20 0.80
C PRO A 245 -22.22 -12.94 1.67
N PHE A 246 -21.21 -12.49 2.41
CA PHE A 246 -21.31 -11.28 3.21
C PHE A 246 -21.42 -10.03 2.33
N LYS A 247 -20.58 -9.92 1.28
CA LYS A 247 -20.63 -8.78 0.35
C LYS A 247 -21.97 -8.69 -0.39
N ARG A 248 -22.59 -9.83 -0.72
CA ARG A 248 -23.93 -9.87 -1.35
C ARG A 248 -25.02 -9.27 -0.48
N LEU A 249 -24.87 -9.27 0.86
CA LEU A 249 -25.85 -8.62 1.74
C LEU A 249 -25.96 -7.12 1.46
N PHE A 250 -24.88 -6.50 1.00
CA PHE A 250 -24.77 -5.06 0.73
C PHE A 250 -24.72 -4.73 -0.77
N ALA A 251 -24.95 -5.72 -1.64
CA ALA A 251 -25.13 -5.48 -3.08
C ALA A 251 -26.41 -4.66 -3.31
N PRO A 252 -26.61 -4.06 -4.51
CA PRO A 252 -27.81 -3.26 -4.79
C PRO A 252 -29.13 -3.98 -4.47
N ASP A 253 -29.21 -5.28 -4.76
CA ASP A 253 -30.37 -6.14 -4.49
C ASP A 253 -30.29 -6.88 -3.14
N GLY A 254 -29.30 -6.54 -2.31
CA GLY A 254 -29.05 -7.18 -1.03
C GLY A 254 -29.96 -6.68 0.10
N PRO A 255 -30.24 -7.49 1.13
CA PRO A 255 -31.08 -7.12 2.27
C PRO A 255 -30.58 -5.93 3.09
N LEU A 256 -29.28 -5.60 3.01
CA LEU A 256 -28.63 -4.50 3.73
C LEU A 256 -28.12 -3.41 2.76
N SER A 257 -28.66 -3.32 1.55
CA SER A 257 -28.29 -2.29 0.57
C SER A 257 -28.48 -0.87 1.11
N SER A 258 -29.45 -0.64 1.99
CA SER A 258 -29.70 0.63 2.67
C SER A 258 -28.56 1.11 3.57
N MET A 259 -27.63 0.22 3.95
CA MET A 259 -26.43 0.57 4.72
C MET A 259 -25.28 1.08 3.84
N VAL A 260 -25.46 1.08 2.52
CA VAL A 260 -24.52 1.63 1.54
C VAL A 260 -25.14 2.88 0.94
N ALA A 261 -24.65 4.05 1.33
CA ALA A 261 -25.12 5.30 0.76
C ALA A 261 -24.35 5.59 -0.53
N HIS A 262 -25.09 5.82 -1.61
CA HIS A 262 -24.55 6.26 -2.89
C HIS A 262 -24.82 7.77 -3.03
N VAL A 263 -23.76 8.54 -3.21
CA VAL A 263 -23.83 10.00 -3.32
C VAL A 263 -23.24 10.41 -4.66
N SER A 264 -24.11 10.76 -5.62
CA SER A 264 -23.69 11.37 -6.87
C SER A 264 -22.91 12.65 -6.58
N VAL A 265 -21.67 12.72 -7.04
CA VAL A 265 -20.79 13.87 -6.82
C VAL A 265 -21.31 15.05 -7.64
N PRO A 266 -21.72 16.16 -6.98
CA PRO A 266 -22.23 17.32 -7.68
C PRO A 266 -21.21 17.85 -8.69
N LEU A 267 -21.69 18.35 -9.84
CA LEU A 267 -20.89 18.87 -10.96
C LEU A 267 -20.04 17.82 -11.70
N LEU A 268 -19.90 16.59 -11.22
CA LEU A 268 -19.02 15.58 -11.80
C LEU A 268 -19.80 14.39 -12.38
N ASP A 269 -20.76 13.86 -11.63
CA ASP A 269 -21.42 12.59 -11.95
C ASP A 269 -22.16 12.64 -13.29
N GLY A 270 -21.69 11.83 -14.25
CA GLY A 270 -22.21 11.77 -15.61
C GLY A 270 -22.01 13.05 -16.44
N ARG A 271 -21.31 14.06 -15.92
CA ARG A 271 -21.12 15.36 -16.61
C ARG A 271 -19.80 15.49 -17.35
N VAL A 272 -18.81 14.68 -16.98
CA VAL A 272 -17.55 14.55 -17.73
C VAL A 272 -17.71 13.43 -18.75
N LEU A 273 -17.44 13.68 -20.03
CA LEU A 273 -17.55 12.70 -21.10
C LEU A 273 -16.16 12.24 -21.56
N LYS A 274 -15.96 10.93 -21.70
CA LYS A 274 -14.79 10.34 -22.35
C LYS A 274 -15.11 10.14 -23.83
N GLY A 275 -14.31 10.72 -24.72
CA GLY A 275 -14.40 10.51 -26.16
C GLY A 275 -13.24 9.67 -26.72
N PRO A 276 -13.16 9.54 -28.06
CA PRO A 276 -12.02 8.92 -28.74
C PRO A 276 -10.70 9.64 -28.42
N PRO A 277 -9.55 8.94 -28.41
CA PRO A 277 -9.36 7.50 -28.65
C PRO A 277 -9.59 6.61 -27.42
N ILE A 278 -9.99 7.17 -26.28
CA ILE A 278 -10.12 6.43 -25.02
C ILE A 278 -11.43 5.65 -24.94
N ALA A 279 -12.52 6.23 -25.43
CA ALA A 279 -13.81 5.59 -25.59
C ALA A 279 -14.26 5.73 -27.04
N ALA A 280 -14.81 4.67 -27.64
CA ALA A 280 -15.25 4.70 -29.04
C ALA A 280 -16.33 5.77 -29.29
N GLN A 281 -17.16 6.06 -28.29
CA GLN A 281 -18.20 7.07 -28.31
C GLN A 281 -18.15 7.91 -27.03
N ALA A 282 -18.71 9.12 -27.08
CA ALA A 282 -18.82 10.01 -25.93
C ALA A 282 -19.59 9.33 -24.80
N THR A 283 -18.86 8.85 -23.79
CA THR A 283 -19.40 8.05 -22.69
C THR A 283 -19.29 8.83 -21.39
N PRO A 284 -20.38 9.00 -20.62
CA PRO A 284 -20.32 9.65 -19.31
C PRO A 284 -19.36 8.93 -18.36
N PHE A 285 -18.51 9.71 -17.71
CA PHE A 285 -17.62 9.24 -16.65
C PHE A 285 -18.37 9.30 -15.32
N PRO A 286 -18.74 8.15 -14.72
CA PRO A 286 -19.45 8.13 -13.44
C PRO A 286 -18.62 8.77 -12.33
N ALA A 287 -19.31 9.43 -11.40
CA ALA A 287 -18.74 9.94 -10.15
C ALA A 287 -19.72 9.67 -9.01
N ASP A 288 -19.80 8.40 -8.63
CA ASP A 288 -20.64 7.92 -7.54
C ASP A 288 -19.79 7.66 -6.30
N TYR A 289 -19.93 8.51 -5.29
CA TYR A 289 -19.26 8.30 -4.00
C TYR A 289 -20.03 7.27 -3.18
N LYS A 290 -19.48 6.06 -3.15
CA LYS A 290 -19.95 4.97 -2.31
C LYS A 290 -19.47 5.17 -0.87
N PHE A 291 -20.40 5.43 0.04
CA PHE A 291 -20.17 5.50 1.48
C PHE A 291 -20.66 4.21 2.16
N ASP A 292 -19.73 3.29 2.40
CA ASP A 292 -19.99 1.97 2.97
C ASP A 292 -19.52 1.86 4.43
N TRP A 293 -20.22 2.55 5.33
CA TRP A 293 -19.79 2.66 6.72
C TRP A 293 -19.69 1.33 7.47
N PHE A 294 -20.48 0.31 7.10
CA PHE A 294 -20.48 -0.98 7.78
C PHE A 294 -19.76 -2.09 7.00
N SER A 295 -20.00 -2.22 5.70
CA SER A 295 -19.46 -3.32 4.88
C SER A 295 -18.02 -3.09 4.39
N GLY A 296 -17.48 -1.89 4.63
CA GLY A 296 -16.10 -1.54 4.36
C GLY A 296 -15.10 -2.30 5.25
N THR A 297 -13.93 -2.60 4.71
CA THR A 297 -12.88 -3.37 5.41
C THR A 297 -12.40 -2.66 6.68
N GLY A 298 -12.33 -1.32 6.68
CA GLY A 298 -11.91 -0.56 7.86
C GLY A 298 -12.80 -0.80 9.08
N THR A 299 -14.11 -1.00 8.87
CA THR A 299 -15.05 -1.30 9.96
C THR A 299 -14.85 -2.71 10.51
N ALA A 300 -14.53 -3.69 9.66
CA ALA A 300 -14.13 -5.03 10.11
C ALA A 300 -12.91 -4.98 11.04
N ILE A 301 -11.89 -4.20 10.65
CA ILE A 301 -10.66 -4.01 11.43
C ILE A 301 -10.97 -3.29 12.76
N PHE A 302 -11.82 -2.26 12.72
CA PHE A 302 -12.19 -1.53 13.92
C PHE A 302 -12.99 -2.40 14.90
N ILE A 303 -13.95 -3.18 14.43
CA ILE A 303 -14.69 -4.15 15.26
C ILE A 303 -13.73 -5.20 15.83
N ALA A 304 -12.79 -5.71 15.02
CA ALA A 304 -11.76 -6.62 15.51
C ALA A 304 -10.91 -6.00 16.63
N ALA A 305 -10.59 -4.71 16.53
CA ALA A 305 -9.91 -3.99 17.60
C ALA A 305 -10.78 -3.89 18.87
N LEU A 306 -12.08 -3.63 18.75
CA LEU A 306 -12.99 -3.62 19.90
C LEU A 306 -13.08 -4.98 20.59
N VAL A 307 -13.24 -6.06 19.83
CA VAL A 307 -13.26 -7.43 20.37
C VAL A 307 -11.91 -7.76 21.02
N THR A 308 -10.81 -7.32 20.42
CA THR A 308 -9.46 -7.47 20.99
C THR A 308 -9.32 -6.76 22.34
N LEU A 309 -9.87 -5.55 22.51
CA LEU A 309 -9.84 -4.84 23.79
C LEU A 309 -10.53 -5.65 24.90
N LEU A 310 -11.65 -6.30 24.58
CA LEU A 310 -12.37 -7.17 25.51
C LEU A 310 -11.55 -8.40 25.88
N VAL A 311 -10.96 -9.08 24.89
CA VAL A 311 -10.16 -10.30 25.10
C VAL A 311 -8.87 -9.99 25.89
N LEU A 312 -8.24 -8.85 25.64
CA LEU A 312 -7.02 -8.46 26.34
C LEU A 312 -7.29 -7.81 27.70
N GLY A 313 -8.53 -7.40 27.97
CA GLY A 313 -8.94 -6.77 29.23
C GLY A 313 -8.42 -5.34 29.40
N LEU A 314 -8.27 -4.58 28.30
CA LEU A 314 -7.80 -3.21 28.37
C LEU A 314 -8.91 -2.29 28.92
N ARG A 315 -8.59 -1.46 29.91
CA ARG A 315 -9.56 -0.52 30.50
C ARG A 315 -10.09 0.46 29.43
N PRO A 316 -11.41 0.74 29.35
CA PRO A 316 -11.99 1.61 28.32
C PRO A 316 -11.35 3.00 28.24
N ARG A 317 -10.99 3.59 29.38
CA ARG A 317 -10.29 4.89 29.43
C ARG A 317 -8.94 4.85 28.71
N ARG A 318 -8.15 3.78 28.89
CA ARG A 318 -6.86 3.61 28.20
C ARG A 318 -7.09 3.38 26.71
N ALA A 319 -8.06 2.54 26.36
CA ALA A 319 -8.45 2.32 24.97
C ALA A 319 -8.77 3.64 24.25
N LEU A 320 -9.56 4.52 24.87
CA LEU A 320 -9.91 5.82 24.30
C LEU A 320 -8.70 6.75 24.15
N VAL A 321 -7.80 6.77 25.14
CA VAL A 321 -6.55 7.54 25.06
C VAL A 321 -5.68 7.04 23.90
N THR A 322 -5.53 5.72 23.77
CA THR A 322 -4.74 5.08 22.70
C THR A 322 -5.37 5.32 21.33
N PHE A 323 -6.71 5.30 21.23
CA PHE A 323 -7.42 5.66 20.00
C PHE A 323 -7.22 7.13 19.64
N ALA A 324 -7.40 8.06 20.58
CA ALA A 324 -7.20 9.49 20.34
C ALA A 324 -5.74 9.80 19.95
N ALA A 325 -4.76 9.17 20.60
CA ALA A 325 -3.36 9.28 20.23
C ALA A 325 -3.06 8.69 18.83
N THR A 326 -3.82 7.68 18.41
CA THR A 326 -3.75 7.12 17.05
C THR A 326 -4.27 8.11 16.02
N VAL A 327 -5.48 8.62 16.20
CA VAL A 327 -6.07 9.61 15.29
C VAL A 327 -5.18 10.85 15.19
N ARG A 328 -4.74 11.43 16.31
CA ARG A 328 -3.86 12.61 16.32
C ARG A 328 -2.54 12.37 15.59
N GLY A 329 -1.91 11.21 15.82
CA GLY A 329 -0.65 10.86 15.16
C GLY A 329 -0.81 10.66 13.65
N LEU A 330 -2.02 10.34 13.18
CA LEU A 330 -2.31 10.07 11.78
C LEU A 330 -2.93 11.25 11.01
N LEU A 331 -3.28 12.37 11.65
CA LEU A 331 -3.92 13.51 10.98
C LEU A 331 -3.12 14.01 9.75
N VAL A 332 -1.80 14.18 9.91
CA VAL A 332 -0.93 14.65 8.82
C VAL A 332 -0.81 13.60 7.70
N PRO A 333 -0.54 12.30 8.01
CA PRO A 333 -0.63 11.23 7.00
C PRO A 333 -1.97 11.17 6.26
N ILE A 334 -3.09 11.25 6.98
CA ILE A 334 -4.45 11.21 6.42
C ILE A 334 -4.69 12.38 5.47
N TYR A 335 -4.30 13.59 5.88
CA TYR A 335 -4.37 14.76 5.01
C TYR A 335 -3.51 14.57 3.74
N SER A 336 -2.30 14.05 3.89
CA SER A 336 -1.40 13.78 2.75
C SER A 336 -1.99 12.75 1.78
N ILE A 337 -2.66 11.70 2.29
CA ILE A 337 -3.35 10.70 1.45
C ILE A 337 -4.51 11.38 0.72
N GLY A 338 -5.30 12.18 1.43
CA GLY A 338 -6.40 12.94 0.85
C GLY A 338 -5.95 13.84 -0.29
N THR A 339 -4.85 14.59 -0.13
CA THR A 339 -4.35 15.48 -1.20
C THR A 339 -3.80 14.73 -2.39
N VAL A 340 -3.14 13.59 -2.19
CA VAL A 340 -2.67 12.73 -3.29
C VAL A 340 -3.85 12.13 -4.07
N LEU A 341 -4.91 11.68 -3.39
CA LEU A 341 -6.10 11.18 -4.09
C LEU A 341 -6.90 12.30 -4.77
N ALA A 342 -7.00 13.48 -4.15
CA ALA A 342 -7.56 14.66 -4.79
C ALA A 342 -6.83 14.96 -6.12
N PHE A 343 -5.51 14.95 -6.08
CA PHE A 343 -4.67 15.14 -7.26
C PHE A 343 -4.94 14.06 -8.33
N ALA A 344 -4.91 12.78 -7.93
CA ALA A 344 -5.20 11.67 -8.83
C ALA A 344 -6.57 11.81 -9.52
N PHE A 345 -7.61 12.19 -8.77
CA PHE A 345 -8.95 12.36 -9.32
C PHE A 345 -9.01 13.55 -10.29
N VAL A 346 -8.37 14.68 -9.97
CA VAL A 346 -8.26 15.81 -10.92
C VAL A 346 -7.61 15.37 -12.21
N VAL A 347 -6.48 14.64 -12.15
CA VAL A 347 -5.75 14.14 -13.33
C VAL A 347 -6.58 13.14 -14.14
N ASN A 348 -7.40 12.32 -13.47
CA ASN A 348 -8.27 11.35 -14.12
C ASN A 348 -9.48 12.01 -14.80
N TYR A 349 -10.18 12.91 -14.09
CA TYR A 349 -11.38 13.58 -14.63
C TYR A 349 -11.05 14.65 -15.66
N SER A 350 -9.86 15.25 -15.64
CA SER A 350 -9.42 16.21 -16.67
C SER A 350 -8.87 15.57 -17.95
N GLY A 351 -8.61 14.25 -17.96
CA GLY A 351 -7.99 13.58 -19.11
C GLY A 351 -6.47 13.67 -19.16
N LEU A 352 -5.82 14.32 -18.19
CA LEU A 352 -4.36 14.37 -18.04
C LEU A 352 -3.74 12.95 -18.01
N SER A 353 -4.33 12.04 -17.22
CA SER A 353 -3.83 10.65 -17.14
C SER A 353 -3.91 9.92 -18.47
N ALA A 354 -4.99 10.13 -19.23
CA ALA A 354 -5.18 9.50 -20.53
C ALA A 354 -4.23 10.09 -21.58
N THR A 355 -3.98 11.39 -21.51
CA THR A 355 -3.04 12.10 -22.38
C THR A 355 -1.61 11.60 -22.21
N LEU A 356 -1.20 11.26 -20.98
CA LEU A 356 0.08 10.59 -20.71
C LEU A 356 0.12 9.15 -21.24
N ALA A 357 -1.00 8.44 -21.14
CA ALA A 357 -1.08 7.04 -21.54
C ALA A 357 -0.92 6.85 -23.06
N LEU A 358 -1.37 7.80 -23.87
CA LEU A 358 -1.42 7.68 -25.33
C LEU A 358 -0.02 7.64 -26.01
N PRO A 359 0.93 8.56 -25.74
CA PRO A 359 2.31 8.41 -26.22
C PRO A 359 2.97 7.13 -25.72
N LEU A 360 2.72 6.75 -24.46
CA LEU A 360 3.28 5.52 -23.87
C LEU A 360 2.75 4.28 -24.59
N ALA A 361 1.48 4.28 -25.02
CA ALA A 361 0.91 3.20 -25.81
C ALA A 361 1.60 3.02 -27.17
N GLN A 362 2.17 4.07 -27.76
CA GLN A 362 2.92 3.97 -29.02
C GLN A 362 4.20 3.14 -28.88
N THR A 363 4.69 2.92 -27.66
CA THR A 363 5.82 1.99 -27.41
C THR A 363 5.43 0.51 -27.58
N GLY A 364 4.13 0.22 -27.70
CA GLY A 364 3.59 -1.10 -28.00
C GLY A 364 3.98 -2.14 -26.96
N ARG A 365 4.50 -3.30 -27.41
CA ARG A 365 4.82 -4.44 -26.53
C ARG A 365 5.89 -4.10 -25.49
N ALA A 366 6.77 -3.13 -25.77
CA ALA A 366 7.81 -2.71 -24.83
C ALA A 366 7.21 -2.14 -23.53
N PHE A 367 6.02 -1.53 -23.59
CA PHE A 367 5.35 -1.00 -22.41
C PHE A 367 5.11 -2.07 -21.35
N THR A 368 4.77 -3.31 -21.74
CA THR A 368 4.50 -4.40 -20.77
C THR A 368 5.72 -4.71 -19.89
N PHE A 369 6.93 -4.61 -20.44
CA PHE A 369 8.16 -4.82 -19.69
C PHE A 369 8.47 -3.65 -18.75
N PHE A 370 8.21 -2.41 -19.20
CA PHE A 370 8.50 -1.20 -18.43
C PHE A 370 7.37 -0.76 -17.49
N SER A 371 6.16 -1.31 -17.65
CA SER A 371 4.99 -1.00 -16.82
C SER A 371 5.23 -1.11 -15.30
N PRO A 372 5.92 -2.15 -14.77
CA PRO A 372 6.22 -2.21 -13.33
C PRO A 372 7.09 -1.06 -12.85
N PHE A 373 7.92 -0.46 -13.72
CA PHE A 373 8.80 0.64 -13.36
C PHE A 373 8.03 1.94 -13.07
N LEU A 374 6.81 2.10 -13.58
CA LEU A 374 5.94 3.23 -13.22
C LEU A 374 5.50 3.12 -11.75
N GLY A 375 5.03 1.93 -11.36
CA GLY A 375 4.71 1.63 -9.97
C GLY A 375 5.93 1.78 -9.06
N TRP A 376 7.05 1.16 -9.46
CA TRP A 376 8.34 1.25 -8.77
C TRP A 376 8.77 2.69 -8.52
N LEU A 377 8.71 3.55 -9.54
CA LEU A 377 9.10 4.96 -9.45
C LEU A 377 8.13 5.74 -8.55
N GLY A 378 6.83 5.49 -8.69
CA GLY A 378 5.82 6.07 -7.82
C GLY A 378 6.07 5.76 -6.34
N VAL A 379 6.35 4.51 -5.99
CA VAL A 379 6.54 4.09 -4.60
C VAL A 379 7.93 4.37 -4.07
N PHE A 380 8.97 4.30 -4.89
CA PHE A 380 10.31 4.76 -4.50
C PHE A 380 10.27 6.19 -3.96
N LEU A 381 9.50 7.05 -4.61
CA LEU A 381 9.42 8.48 -4.31
C LEU A 381 8.43 8.79 -3.19
N THR A 382 7.28 8.10 -3.16
CA THR A 382 6.22 8.37 -2.19
C THR A 382 6.28 7.51 -0.93
N GLY A 383 6.88 6.33 -1.00
CA GLY A 383 6.84 5.28 0.01
C GLY A 383 5.49 4.58 0.18
N SER A 384 4.54 4.79 -0.75
CA SER A 384 3.14 4.35 -0.60
C SER A 384 2.56 3.79 -1.90
N ASP A 385 2.21 2.50 -1.89
CA ASP A 385 1.55 1.82 -3.01
C ASP A 385 0.18 2.44 -3.32
N THR A 386 -0.61 2.78 -2.30
CA THR A 386 -1.88 3.49 -2.46
C THR A 386 -1.70 4.79 -3.23
N SER A 387 -0.65 5.56 -2.90
CA SER A 387 -0.34 6.81 -3.58
C SER A 387 0.10 6.56 -5.02
N ALA A 388 0.99 5.61 -5.28
CA ALA A 388 1.44 5.27 -6.63
C ALA A 388 0.30 4.72 -7.51
N ASN A 389 -0.60 3.92 -6.96
CA ASN A 389 -1.77 3.40 -7.65
C ASN A 389 -2.78 4.48 -7.98
N ALA A 390 -2.99 5.44 -7.07
CA ALA A 390 -3.81 6.61 -7.37
C ALA A 390 -3.21 7.42 -8.55
N LEU A 391 -1.88 7.56 -8.60
CA LEU A 391 -1.18 8.33 -9.63
C LEU A 391 -1.17 7.64 -11.00
N PHE A 392 -0.87 6.34 -11.04
CA PHE A 392 -0.55 5.64 -12.29
C PHE A 392 -1.54 4.54 -12.67
N GLY A 393 -2.46 4.13 -11.78
CA GLY A 393 -3.41 3.05 -12.08
C GLY A 393 -4.30 3.35 -13.30
N ALA A 394 -4.84 4.56 -13.38
CA ALA A 394 -5.66 4.96 -14.53
C ALA A 394 -4.84 5.08 -15.83
N LEU A 395 -3.58 5.51 -15.74
CA LEU A 395 -2.64 5.54 -16.86
C LEU A 395 -2.36 4.12 -17.34
N GLN A 396 -2.04 3.20 -16.43
CA GLN A 396 -1.80 1.78 -16.72
C GLN A 396 -3.01 1.13 -17.39
N ALA A 397 -4.21 1.32 -16.83
CA ALA A 397 -5.45 0.80 -17.41
C ALA A 397 -5.72 1.37 -18.81
N THR A 398 -5.42 2.66 -19.01
CA THR A 398 -5.62 3.31 -20.30
C THR A 398 -4.61 2.81 -21.33
N THR A 399 -3.33 2.74 -20.99
CA THR A 399 -2.29 2.21 -21.88
C THR A 399 -2.57 0.73 -22.21
N ALA A 400 -3.00 -0.07 -21.24
CA ALA A 400 -3.37 -1.47 -21.46
C ALA A 400 -4.41 -1.63 -22.57
N ARG A 401 -5.50 -0.86 -22.49
CA ARG A 401 -6.56 -0.85 -23.51
C ARG A 401 -6.05 -0.39 -24.88
N GLN A 402 -5.16 0.58 -24.91
CA GLN A 402 -4.59 1.10 -26.18
C GLN A 402 -3.64 0.11 -26.84
N ILE A 403 -2.89 -0.71 -26.08
CA ILE A 403 -2.00 -1.73 -26.62
C ILE A 403 -2.64 -3.13 -26.73
N GLY A 404 -3.93 -3.26 -26.39
CA GLY A 404 -4.70 -4.50 -26.53
C GLY A 404 -4.36 -5.58 -25.51
N VAL A 405 -4.00 -5.22 -24.27
CA VAL A 405 -3.74 -6.19 -23.17
C VAL A 405 -4.70 -5.94 -22.00
N SER A 406 -4.77 -6.89 -21.06
CA SER A 406 -5.61 -6.79 -19.86
C SER A 406 -5.24 -5.56 -19.02
N ASP A 407 -6.24 -4.73 -18.69
CA ASP A 407 -6.07 -3.61 -17.77
C ASP A 407 -5.90 -4.09 -16.32
N VAL A 408 -6.58 -5.18 -15.94
CA VAL A 408 -6.37 -5.87 -14.66
C VAL A 408 -4.89 -6.24 -14.49
N LEU A 409 -4.23 -6.76 -15.53
CA LEU A 409 -2.82 -7.10 -15.49
C LEU A 409 -1.95 -5.86 -15.22
N LEU A 410 -2.02 -4.82 -16.05
CA LEU A 410 -1.12 -3.66 -15.91
C LEU A 410 -1.41 -2.83 -14.65
N VAL A 411 -2.67 -2.77 -14.20
CA VAL A 411 -3.03 -2.13 -12.92
C VAL A 411 -2.46 -2.93 -11.75
N SER A 412 -2.54 -4.27 -11.78
CA SER A 412 -1.98 -5.12 -10.73
C SER A 412 -0.45 -5.00 -10.67
N VAL A 413 0.20 -4.97 -11.84
CA VAL A 413 1.65 -4.81 -11.97
C VAL A 413 2.14 -3.46 -11.47
N ASN A 414 1.30 -2.41 -11.50
CA ASN A 414 1.63 -1.14 -10.86
C ASN A 414 1.85 -1.31 -9.35
N THR A 415 0.98 -2.07 -8.67
CA THR A 415 1.17 -2.42 -7.26
C THR A 415 2.38 -3.31 -7.06
N THR A 416 2.55 -4.35 -7.87
CA THR A 416 3.67 -5.30 -7.71
C THR A 416 5.03 -4.62 -7.94
N GLY A 417 5.14 -3.78 -8.97
CA GLY A 417 6.31 -2.94 -9.21
C GLY A 417 6.52 -1.93 -8.08
N GLY A 418 5.43 -1.33 -7.58
CA GLY A 418 5.41 -0.46 -6.41
C GLY A 418 6.07 -1.08 -5.17
N GLY A 419 5.67 -2.31 -4.83
CA GLY A 419 6.29 -3.08 -3.75
C GLY A 419 7.81 -3.12 -3.89
N THR A 420 8.31 -3.47 -5.08
CA THR A 420 9.76 -3.48 -5.31
C THR A 420 10.43 -2.10 -5.19
N GLY A 421 9.73 -1.01 -5.52
CA GLY A 421 10.22 0.37 -5.32
C GLY A 421 10.29 0.77 -3.84
N LYS A 422 9.42 0.22 -3.00
CA LYS A 422 9.34 0.53 -1.56
C LYS A 422 10.62 0.20 -0.81
N MET A 423 11.34 -0.86 -1.23
CA MET A 423 12.63 -1.30 -0.68
C MET A 423 13.73 -0.23 -0.67
N ILE A 424 13.64 0.74 -1.56
CA ILE A 424 14.61 1.82 -1.70
C ILE A 424 14.03 3.19 -1.37
N SER A 425 12.76 3.25 -0.93
CA SER A 425 12.15 4.51 -0.56
C SER A 425 12.89 5.12 0.64
N PRO A 426 13.14 6.45 0.65
CA PRO A 426 13.86 7.09 1.76
C PRO A 426 13.22 6.83 3.13
N GLN A 427 11.89 6.72 3.16
CA GLN A 427 11.12 6.46 4.37
C GLN A 427 11.38 5.05 4.91
N SER A 428 11.25 4.01 4.08
CA SER A 428 11.52 2.62 4.50
C SER A 428 12.97 2.44 4.92
N ILE A 429 13.92 3.04 4.19
CA ILE A 429 15.35 3.00 4.54
C ILE A 429 15.62 3.67 5.89
N ALA A 430 15.06 4.86 6.13
CA ALA A 430 15.25 5.57 7.39
C ALA A 430 14.67 4.80 8.58
N ILE A 431 13.46 4.23 8.43
CA ILE A 431 12.81 3.42 9.47
C ILE A 431 13.64 2.16 9.76
N ALA A 432 14.09 1.46 8.72
CA ALA A 432 14.91 0.28 8.87
C ALA A 432 16.22 0.61 9.59
N CYS A 433 16.93 1.66 9.18
CA CYS A 433 18.18 2.09 9.80
C CYS A 433 17.98 2.50 11.27
N GLY A 434 16.94 3.28 11.57
CA GLY A 434 16.63 3.71 12.92
C GLY A 434 16.35 2.54 13.87
N ALA A 435 15.67 1.51 13.39
CA ALA A 435 15.30 0.36 14.21
C ALA A 435 16.50 -0.54 14.60
N VAL A 436 17.55 -0.57 13.79
CA VAL A 436 18.74 -1.40 14.03
C VAL A 436 19.95 -0.60 14.51
N GLY A 437 19.79 0.67 14.84
CA GLY A 437 20.88 1.53 15.31
C GLY A 437 21.87 1.94 14.22
N LEU A 438 21.45 1.97 12.96
CA LEU A 438 22.24 2.37 11.80
C LEU A 438 21.92 3.78 11.30
N VAL A 439 21.43 4.67 12.17
CA VAL A 439 21.14 6.07 11.84
C VAL A 439 22.40 6.73 11.26
N GLY A 440 22.26 7.39 10.10
CA GLY A 440 23.38 7.98 9.36
C GLY A 440 24.07 7.04 8.36
N ARG A 441 23.68 5.76 8.30
CA ARG A 441 24.17 4.77 7.31
C ARG A 441 23.13 4.40 6.26
N GLU A 442 22.11 5.24 6.05
CA GLU A 442 21.02 5.05 5.09
C GLU A 442 21.54 4.81 3.66
N SER A 443 22.60 5.51 3.27
CA SER A 443 23.23 5.34 1.95
C SER A 443 23.80 3.93 1.74
N ALA A 444 24.37 3.32 2.79
CA ALA A 444 24.90 1.96 2.70
C ALA A 444 23.76 0.94 2.51
N LEU A 445 22.66 1.12 3.23
CA LEU A 445 21.48 0.26 3.09
C LEU A 445 20.82 0.43 1.71
N PHE A 446 20.69 1.67 1.23
CA PHE A 446 20.18 1.94 -0.12
C PHE A 446 21.04 1.27 -1.21
N ARG A 447 22.37 1.38 -1.15
CA ARG A 447 23.28 0.73 -2.10
C ARG A 447 23.15 -0.80 -2.09
N PHE A 448 22.83 -1.37 -0.94
CA PHE A 448 22.56 -2.80 -0.82
C PHE A 448 21.21 -3.17 -1.46
N THR A 449 20.14 -2.45 -1.16
CA THR A 449 18.77 -2.81 -1.61
C THR A 449 18.48 -2.44 -3.06
N VAL A 450 19.13 -1.40 -3.63
CA VAL A 450 18.84 -0.92 -5.00
C VAL A 450 19.07 -1.96 -6.08
N LYS A 451 20.09 -2.81 -5.93
CA LYS A 451 20.37 -3.90 -6.88
C LYS A 451 19.22 -4.91 -6.92
N HIS A 452 18.71 -5.28 -5.74
CA HIS A 452 17.61 -6.22 -5.58
C HIS A 452 16.29 -5.62 -6.08
N SER A 453 16.06 -4.34 -5.78
CA SER A 453 14.90 -3.58 -6.24
C SER A 453 14.80 -3.54 -7.77
N LEU A 454 15.88 -3.19 -8.46
CA LEU A 454 15.91 -3.19 -9.92
C LEU A 454 15.81 -4.58 -10.54
N LEU A 455 16.46 -5.59 -9.93
CA LEU A 455 16.38 -6.97 -10.38
C LEU A 455 14.93 -7.49 -10.32
N PHE A 456 14.23 -7.26 -9.21
CA PHE A 456 12.84 -7.70 -9.08
C PHE A 456 11.90 -6.91 -9.99
N ALA A 457 12.09 -5.60 -10.15
CA ALA A 457 11.32 -4.81 -11.10
C ALA A 457 11.46 -5.35 -12.54
N ALA A 458 12.69 -5.71 -12.95
CA ALA A 458 12.95 -6.32 -14.25
C ALA A 458 12.31 -7.71 -14.38
N LEU A 459 12.39 -8.54 -13.33
CA LEU A 459 11.76 -9.86 -13.31
C LEU A 459 10.23 -9.77 -13.45
N ILE A 460 9.60 -8.83 -12.73
CA ILE A 460 8.16 -8.55 -12.87
C ILE A 460 7.86 -8.04 -14.28
N GLY A 461 8.74 -7.23 -14.89
CA GLY A 461 8.61 -6.81 -16.28
C GLY A 461 8.58 -7.99 -17.25
N VAL A 462 9.52 -8.92 -17.12
CA VAL A 462 9.52 -10.16 -17.92
C VAL A 462 8.23 -10.96 -17.70
N LEU A 463 7.85 -11.18 -16.43
CA LEU A 463 6.65 -11.92 -16.09
C LEU A 463 5.39 -11.27 -16.68
N THR A 464 5.31 -9.94 -16.63
CA THR A 464 4.20 -9.14 -17.16
C THR A 464 4.11 -9.29 -18.68
N THR A 465 5.24 -9.22 -19.40
CA THR A 465 5.25 -9.45 -20.85
C THR A 465 4.82 -10.87 -21.21
N VAL A 466 5.25 -11.88 -20.45
CA VAL A 466 4.81 -13.27 -20.63
C VAL A 466 3.31 -13.41 -20.36
N GLN A 467 2.80 -12.85 -19.27
CA GLN A 467 1.37 -12.88 -18.94
C GLN A 467 0.52 -12.12 -19.97
N ALA A 468 1.03 -11.02 -20.53
CA ALA A 468 0.32 -10.23 -21.52
C ALA A 468 0.16 -10.94 -22.87
N TYR A 469 1.14 -11.76 -23.29
CA TYR A 469 1.20 -12.27 -24.66
C TYR A 469 1.30 -13.79 -24.81
N MET A 470 1.81 -14.51 -23.80
CA MET A 470 2.03 -15.96 -23.86
C MET A 470 1.09 -16.72 -22.90
N LEU A 471 0.76 -16.13 -21.76
CA LEU A 471 -0.10 -16.73 -20.74
C LEU A 471 -1.31 -15.83 -20.40
N PRO A 472 -2.08 -15.32 -21.39
CA PRO A 472 -3.18 -14.39 -21.15
C PRO A 472 -4.32 -15.00 -20.32
N TRP A 473 -4.44 -16.32 -20.30
CA TRP A 473 -5.44 -17.07 -19.53
C TRP A 473 -5.22 -17.00 -18.00
N MET A 474 -4.03 -16.59 -17.53
CA MET A 474 -3.74 -16.50 -16.09
C MET A 474 -4.43 -15.32 -15.40
N ILE A 475 -4.79 -14.30 -16.17
CA ILE A 475 -5.44 -13.10 -15.66
C ILE A 475 -6.91 -13.17 -16.08
N PRO A 476 -7.86 -13.10 -15.12
CA PRO A 476 -9.28 -13.26 -15.39
C PRO A 476 -9.89 -12.15 -16.26
#